data_AF-A0A222STY2-F1
#
_entry.id   AF-A0A222STY2-F1
#
_cell.length_a   1.000
_cell.length_b   1.000
_cell.length_c   1.000
_cell.angle_alpha   90.00
_cell.angle_beta   90.00
_cell.angle_gamma   90.00
#
_symmetry.space_group_name_H-M   'P 1'
#
loop_
_entity.id
_entity.type
_entity.pdbx_description
1 polymer ?
#
loop_
_entity_poly.entity_id
_entity_poly.type
_entity_poly.pdbx_seq_one_letter_code
_entity_poly.pdbx_strand_id
1 'polypeptide(L)'
;MKLPVDDATLASWANLLNLTDEQATATLAEIEMTLRVAYEHRPDELRDTSFDQLMSDMDADEAALFFLISGLRQSGHAEAAYAVEVRSILAAPQDLQQTG
;
A
#
# COMPACT_ATOMS: atom_id res chain seq x y z
N MET A 1 -5.70 11.03 7.97
CA MET A 1 -4.34 11.13 7.43
C MET A 1 -4.41 11.34 5.92
N LYS A 2 -3.34 11.81 5.27
CA LYS A 2 -3.25 11.85 3.80
C LYS A 2 -2.10 10.93 3.39
N LEU A 3 -2.37 9.92 2.57
CA LEU A 3 -1.33 9.14 1.91
C LEU A 3 -0.44 10.09 1.07
N PRO A 4 0.80 9.71 0.69
CA PRO A 4 1.68 10.52 -0.16
C PRO A 4 1.18 10.70 -1.61
N VAL A 5 -0.11 10.49 -1.86
CA VAL A 5 -0.77 10.60 -3.17
C VAL A 5 -1.82 11.70 -3.14
N ASP A 6 -1.91 12.46 -4.23
CA ASP A 6 -2.93 13.51 -4.34
C ASP A 6 -4.33 12.95 -4.60
N ASP A 7 -5.34 13.78 -4.36
CA ASP A 7 -6.74 13.38 -4.45
C ASP A 7 -7.16 12.99 -5.89
N ALA A 8 -6.49 13.54 -6.91
CA ALA A 8 -6.79 13.25 -8.32
C ALA A 8 -6.26 11.87 -8.74
N THR A 9 -5.07 11.51 -8.25
CA THR A 9 -4.44 10.21 -8.44
C THR A 9 -5.26 9.14 -7.74
N LEU A 10 -5.66 9.38 -6.50
CA LEU A 10 -6.52 8.48 -5.73
C LEU A 10 -7.87 8.24 -6.43
N ALA A 11 -8.52 9.30 -6.92
CA ALA A 11 -9.78 9.17 -7.67
C ALA A 11 -9.60 8.35 -8.96
N SER A 12 -8.46 8.52 -9.64
CA SER A 12 -8.14 7.74 -10.84
C SER A 12 -7.98 6.26 -10.52
N TRP A 13 -7.29 5.90 -9.44
CA TRP A 13 -7.15 4.51 -9.01
C TRP A 13 -8.47 3.89 -8.56
N ALA A 14 -9.29 4.63 -7.80
CA ALA A 14 -10.61 4.18 -7.40
C ALA A 14 -11.49 3.88 -8.62
N ASN A 15 -11.48 4.76 -9.63
CA ASN A 15 -12.21 4.54 -10.88
C ASN A 15 -11.71 3.32 -11.65
N LEU A 16 -10.38 3.12 -11.76
CA LEU A 16 -9.80 1.94 -12.43
C LEU A 16 -10.24 0.63 -11.78
N LEU A 17 -10.45 0.64 -10.47
CA LEU A 17 -10.87 -0.52 -9.68
C LEU A 17 -12.39 -0.63 -9.50
N ASN A 18 -13.16 0.29 -10.10
CA ASN A 18 -14.61 0.42 -9.93
C ASN A 18 -15.04 0.48 -8.45
N LEU A 19 -14.24 1.13 -7.60
CA LEU A 19 -14.56 1.34 -6.20
C LEU A 19 -15.53 2.51 -6.04
N THR A 20 -16.48 2.38 -5.12
CA THR A 20 -17.22 3.54 -4.62
C THR A 20 -16.31 4.41 -3.74
N ASP A 21 -16.69 5.67 -3.51
CA ASP A 21 -15.98 6.57 -2.58
C ASP A 21 -15.88 5.96 -1.17
N GLU A 22 -16.91 5.24 -0.74
CA GLU A 22 -16.95 4.53 0.54
C GLU A 22 -15.92 3.38 0.57
N GLN A 23 -15.88 2.56 -0.49
CA GLN A 23 -14.89 1.49 -0.61
C GLN A 23 -13.48 2.03 -0.69
N ALA A 24 -13.23 3.09 -1.47
CA ALA A 24 -11.92 3.73 -1.56
C ALA A 24 -11.47 4.27 -0.19
N THR A 25 -12.38 4.90 0.57
CA THR A 25 -12.08 5.38 1.93
C THR A 25 -11.79 4.21 2.88
N ALA A 26 -12.57 3.13 2.82
CA ALA A 26 -12.33 1.93 3.60
C ALA A 26 -10.99 1.27 3.26
N THR A 27 -10.63 1.21 1.97
CA THR A 27 -9.33 0.73 1.50
C THR A 27 -8.18 1.52 2.12
N LEU A 28 -8.27 2.86 2.16
CA LEU A 28 -7.26 3.70 2.80
C LEU A 28 -7.11 3.43 4.29
N ALA A 29 -8.23 3.27 4.99
CA ALA A 29 -8.22 2.97 6.43
C ALA A 29 -7.60 1.60 6.73
N GLU A 30 -7.88 0.60 5.90
CA GLU A 30 -7.29 -0.74 6.01
C GLU A 30 -5.78 -0.73 5.80
N ILE A 31 -5.30 0.04 4.80
CA ILE A 31 -3.87 0.24 4.53
C ILE A 31 -3.19 0.93 5.71
N GLU A 32 -3.76 2.03 6.22
CA GLU A 32 -3.21 2.74 7.38
C GLU A 32 -3.10 1.81 8.59
N MET A 33 -4.15 1.04 8.88
CA MET A 33 -4.16 0.09 10.00
C MET A 33 -3.09 -0.99 9.83
N THR A 34 -2.95 -1.53 8.63
CA THR A 34 -1.94 -2.55 8.32
C THR A 34 -0.53 -2.01 8.53
N LEU A 35 -0.25 -0.81 8.02
CA LEU A 35 1.03 -0.14 8.20
C LEU A 35 1.31 0.18 9.68
N ARG A 36 0.28 0.59 10.43
CA ARG A 36 0.40 0.85 11.87
C ARG A 36 0.75 -0.41 12.65
N VAL A 37 0.09 -1.53 12.38
CA VAL A 37 0.40 -2.83 13.01
C VAL A 37 1.81 -3.28 12.65
N ALA A 38 2.19 -3.19 11.38
CA ALA A 38 3.54 -3.54 10.93
C ALA A 38 4.60 -2.68 11.63
N TYR A 39 4.32 -1.37 11.75
CA TYR A 39 5.17 -0.43 12.47
C TYR A 39 5.25 -0.74 13.97
N GLU A 40 4.15 -1.07 14.64
CA GLU A 40 4.14 -1.42 16.08
C GLU A 40 4.95 -2.68 16.39
N HIS A 41 5.04 -3.61 15.45
CA HIS A 41 5.76 -4.89 15.62
C HIS A 41 7.14 -4.93 14.94
N ARG A 42 7.66 -3.80 14.48
CA ARG A 42 8.91 -3.74 13.71
C ARG A 42 10.17 -4.07 14.54
N PRO A 43 11.26 -4.51 13.88
CA PRO A 43 12.56 -4.75 14.54
C PRO A 43 13.07 -3.49 15.25
N ASP A 44 13.86 -3.70 16.31
CA ASP A 44 14.41 -2.64 17.17
C ASP A 44 15.16 -1.53 16.39
N GLU A 45 15.72 -1.87 15.23
CA GLU A 45 16.45 -0.97 14.32
C GLU A 45 15.60 0.16 13.74
N LEU A 46 14.27 -0.01 13.68
CA LEU A 46 13.35 1.02 13.17
C LEU A 46 12.69 1.81 14.31
N ARG A 47 12.98 1.52 15.60
CA ARG A 47 12.28 2.11 16.77
C ARG A 47 12.29 3.64 16.81
N ASP A 48 13.31 4.28 16.23
CA ASP A 48 13.50 5.72 16.33
C ASP A 48 12.69 6.52 15.29
N THR A 49 12.24 5.88 14.21
CA THR A 49 11.38 6.51 13.19
C THR A 49 9.94 6.53 13.68
N SER A 50 9.21 7.65 13.58
CA SER A 50 7.77 7.70 13.92
C SER A 50 6.89 7.08 12.80
N PHE A 51 5.64 6.71 13.10
CA PHE A 51 4.72 6.20 12.06
C PHE A 51 4.47 7.25 10.97
N ASP A 52 4.36 8.52 11.35
CA ASP A 52 4.18 9.64 10.42
C ASP A 52 5.41 9.82 9.51
N GLN A 53 6.61 9.60 10.05
CA GLN A 53 7.85 9.65 9.27
C GLN A 53 7.92 8.47 8.29
N LEU A 54 7.56 7.25 8.72
CA LEU A 54 7.46 6.08 7.84
C LEU A 54 6.50 6.32 6.67
N MET A 55 5.32 6.87 6.96
CA MET A 55 4.32 7.20 5.95
C MET A 55 4.78 8.28 4.98
N SER A 56 5.61 9.23 5.44
CA SER A 56 6.19 10.28 4.61
C SER A 56 7.34 9.77 3.74
N ASP A 57 8.05 8.73 4.18
CA ASP A 57 9.15 8.13 3.45
C ASP A 57 8.65 7.13 2.38
N MET A 58 7.42 6.65 2.51
CA MET A 58 6.74 5.83 1.50
C MET A 58 6.56 6.60 0.20
N ASP A 59 6.96 6.00 -0.92
CA ASP A 59 6.78 6.62 -2.23
C ASP A 59 5.37 6.40 -2.81
N ALA A 60 5.09 7.07 -3.93
CA ALA A 60 3.78 6.97 -4.57
C ALA A 60 3.52 5.59 -5.18
N ASP A 61 4.55 4.84 -5.58
CA ASP A 61 4.41 3.52 -6.21
C ASP A 61 4.13 2.44 -5.15
N GLU A 62 4.79 2.51 -3.99
CA GLU A 62 4.47 1.70 -2.81
C GLU A 62 3.02 1.94 -2.35
N ALA A 63 2.62 3.22 -2.25
CA ALA A 63 1.24 3.58 -1.92
C ALA A 63 0.24 3.04 -2.97
N ALA A 64 0.57 3.14 -4.26
CA ALA A 64 -0.23 2.61 -5.36
C ALA A 64 -0.40 1.09 -5.26
N LEU A 65 0.67 0.39 -4.92
CA LEU A 65 0.67 -1.07 -4.79
C LEU A 65 -0.20 -1.53 -3.62
N PHE A 66 -0.07 -0.91 -2.44
CA PHE A 66 -0.95 -1.20 -1.30
C PHE A 66 -2.42 -0.91 -1.65
N PHE A 67 -2.67 0.23 -2.31
CA PHE A 67 -4.03 0.60 -2.75
C PHE A 67 -4.59 -0.39 -3.76
N LEU A 68 -3.79 -0.83 -4.74
CA LEU A 68 -4.18 -1.80 -5.75
C LEU A 68 -4.54 -3.15 -5.12
N ILE A 69 -3.68 -3.69 -4.24
CA ILE A 69 -3.91 -4.99 -3.60
C ILE A 69 -5.19 -4.96 -2.75
N SER A 70 -5.32 -3.98 -1.85
CA SER A 70 -6.49 -3.86 -0.99
C SER A 70 -7.76 -3.50 -1.78
N GLY A 71 -7.64 -2.61 -2.77
CA GLY A 71 -8.75 -2.22 -3.64
C GLY A 71 -9.29 -3.37 -4.48
N LEU A 72 -8.42 -4.22 -5.04
CA LEU A 72 -8.84 -5.44 -5.75
C LEU A 72 -9.62 -6.40 -4.83
N ARG A 73 -9.24 -6.52 -3.55
CA ARG A 73 -10.01 -7.33 -2.58
C ARG A 73 -11.39 -6.72 -2.35
N GLN A 74 -11.46 -5.41 -2.13
CA GLN A 74 -12.72 -4.69 -1.89
C GLN A 74 -13.66 -4.68 -3.10
N SER A 75 -13.11 -4.72 -4.32
CA SER A 75 -13.88 -4.84 -5.56
C SER A 75 -14.28 -6.28 -5.91
N GLY A 76 -13.96 -7.27 -5.06
CA GLY A 76 -14.31 -8.68 -5.27
C GLY A 76 -13.36 -9.47 -6.17
N HIS A 77 -12.16 -8.97 -6.43
CA HIS A 77 -11.12 -9.59 -7.26
C HIS A 77 -9.98 -10.18 -6.41
N ALA A 78 -10.32 -11.02 -5.42
CA ALA A 78 -9.34 -11.60 -4.48
C ALA A 78 -8.21 -12.39 -5.16
N GLU A 79 -8.49 -13.13 -6.23
CA GLU A 79 -7.46 -13.86 -6.98
C GLU A 79 -6.47 -12.92 -7.69
N ALA A 80 -6.96 -11.80 -8.24
CA ALA A 80 -6.12 -10.78 -8.85
C ALA A 80 -5.26 -10.07 -7.80
N ALA A 81 -5.83 -9.75 -6.64
CA ALA A 81 -5.10 -9.17 -5.52
C ALA A 81 -3.94 -10.08 -5.08
N TYR A 82 -4.20 -11.39 -4.93
CA TYR A 82 -3.18 -12.37 -4.59
C TYR A 82 -2.11 -12.50 -5.67
N ALA A 83 -2.48 -12.48 -6.95
CA ALA A 83 -1.53 -12.52 -8.05
C ALA A 83 -0.60 -11.28 -8.07
N VAL A 84 -1.13 -10.09 -7.77
CA VAL A 84 -0.34 -8.86 -7.63
C VAL A 84 0.59 -8.95 -6.43
N GLU A 85 0.08 -9.36 -5.27
CA GLU A 85 0.84 -9.51 -4.02
C GLU A 85 2.03 -10.49 -4.17
N VAL A 86 1.81 -11.64 -4.81
CA VAL A 86 2.88 -12.59 -5.11
C VAL A 86 3.90 -11.99 -6.07
N ARG A 87 3.47 -11.25 -7.09
CA ARG A 87 4.38 -10.61 -8.06
C ARG A 87 5.19 -9.49 -7.43
N SER A 88 4.63 -8.69 -6.52
CA SER A 88 5.38 -7.66 -5.80
C SER A 88 6.46 -8.27 -4.90
N ILE A 89 6.16 -9.40 -4.25
CA ILE A 89 7.15 -10.14 -3.43
C ILE A 89 8.24 -10.76 -4.31
N LEU A 90 7.91 -11.18 -5.54
CA LEU A 90 8.84 -11.80 -6.49
C LEU A 90 9.58 -10.79 -7.39
N ALA A 91 9.16 -9.52 -7.42
CA ALA A 91 9.89 -8.43 -8.06
C ALA A 91 10.98 -7.86 -7.13
N ALA A 92 10.72 -7.81 -5.82
CA ALA A 92 11.67 -7.42 -4.78
C ALA A 92 13.03 -8.19 -4.73
N PRO A 93 13.17 -9.48 -5.14
CA PRO A 93 14.44 -10.19 -5.09
C PRO A 93 15.42 -9.74 -6.20
N GLN A 94 14.96 -9.04 -7.25
CA GLN A 94 15.85 -8.63 -8.34
C GLN A 94 16.54 -7.29 -8.08
N ASP A 95 15.95 -6.39 -7.28
CA ASP A 95 16.61 -5.14 -6.88
C ASP A 95 17.63 -5.33 -5.76
N LEU A 96 17.46 -6.36 -4.90
CA LEU A 96 18.47 -6.72 -3.88
C LEU A 96 19.72 -7.42 -4.46
N GLN A 97 19.69 -7.87 -5.72
CA GLN A 97 20.86 -8.48 -6.38
C GLN A 97 21.67 -7.50 -7.24
N GLN A 98 21.26 -6.23 -7.37
CA GLN A 98 22.02 -5.21 -8.12
C GLN A 98 22.74 -4.17 -7.25
N THR A 99 22.57 -4.22 -5.92
CA THR A 99 23.48 -3.57 -4.97
C THR A 99 24.44 -4.61 -4.39
N GLY A 100 25.39 -5.06 -5.20
CA GLY A 100 26.51 -5.93 -4.80
C GLY A 100 27.77 -5.53 -5.55
#